data_AF-A0A355IML2-F1
#
_entry.id   AF-A0A355IML2-F1
#
_cell.length_a   1.000
_cell.length_b   1.000
_cell.length_c   1.000
_cell.angle_alpha   90.00
_cell.angle_beta   90.00
_cell.angle_gamma   90.00
#
_symmetry.space_group_name_H-M   'P 1'
#
loop_
_entity.id
_entity.type
_entity.pdbx_description
1 polymer ?
#
loop_
_entity_poly.entity_id
_entity_poly.type
_entity_poly.pdbx_seq_one_letter_code
_entity_poly.pdbx_strand_id
1 'polypeptide(L)'
;MQWLDLGERGLANFHLVFLIKLTRYLGCYPNLEGQREGWFFDLQGGVFVPHCPPHNAWLTPTDAQAFARLMQITYDNMWAYGFEHSQRVHILRQMLDYYRLHLTDFPGIKSIDVLEDLFR
;
A
#
# COMPACT_ATOMS: atom_id res chain seq x y z
N MET A 1 5.22 25.78 -19.21
CA MET A 1 4.05 24.89 -19.01
C MET A 1 4.49 23.43 -19.05
N GLN A 2 5.31 22.96 -18.09
CA GLN A 2 5.76 21.56 -18.07
C GLN A 2 5.94 21.03 -16.64
N TRP A 3 5.23 21.64 -15.69
CA TRP A 3 5.24 21.26 -14.27
C TRP A 3 3.86 20.83 -13.75
N LEU A 4 2.78 21.22 -14.43
CA LEU A 4 1.41 20.85 -14.05
C LEU A 4 1.11 19.37 -14.36
N ASP A 5 1.59 18.83 -15.50
CA ASP A 5 1.42 17.40 -15.83
C ASP A 5 2.24 16.46 -14.93
N LEU A 6 3.36 16.92 -14.39
CA LEU A 6 4.17 16.16 -13.42
C LEU A 6 3.55 16.18 -12.02
N GLY A 7 2.88 17.29 -11.67
CA GLY A 7 2.13 17.42 -10.42
C GLY A 7 1.01 16.40 -10.31
N GLU A 8 0.18 16.22 -11.34
CA GLU A 8 -0.97 15.32 -11.25
C GLU A 8 -0.59 13.83 -11.19
N ARG A 9 0.44 13.39 -11.91
CA ARG A 9 0.81 11.95 -11.95
C ARG A 9 1.71 11.52 -10.79
N GLY A 10 2.63 12.36 -10.35
CA GLY A 10 3.52 12.07 -9.21
C GLY A 10 2.80 12.14 -7.86
N LEU A 11 1.94 13.16 -7.67
CA LEU A 11 1.17 13.31 -6.43
C LEU A 11 0.12 12.21 -6.26
N ALA A 12 -0.39 11.64 -7.37
CA ALA A 12 -1.38 10.58 -7.31
C ALA A 12 -0.88 9.33 -6.56
N ASN A 13 0.43 9.04 -6.54
CA ASN A 13 0.97 7.91 -5.77
C ASN A 13 1.55 8.32 -4.41
N PHE A 14 1.72 9.63 -4.16
CA PHE A 14 2.38 10.14 -2.96
C PHE A 14 1.75 9.57 -1.68
N HIS A 15 0.43 9.53 -1.61
CA HIS A 15 -0.28 9.03 -0.42
C HIS A 15 0.01 7.55 -0.14
N LEU A 16 0.07 6.70 -1.18
CA LEU A 16 0.42 5.28 -1.02
C LEU A 16 1.86 5.12 -0.56
N VAL A 17 2.79 5.88 -1.15
CA VAL A 17 4.21 5.86 -0.78
C VAL A 17 4.42 6.39 0.64
N PHE A 18 3.69 7.42 1.03
CA PHE A 18 3.69 7.95 2.38
C PHE A 18 3.19 6.92 3.39
N LEU A 19 2.02 6.33 3.15
CA LEU A 19 1.44 5.33 4.05
C LEU A 19 2.34 4.09 4.18
N ILE A 20 3.01 3.63 3.12
CA ILE A 20 3.87 2.44 3.23
C ILE A 20 5.19 2.76 3.93
N LYS A 21 5.70 4.00 3.81
CA LYS A 21 6.90 4.43 4.56
C LYS A 21 6.58 4.70 6.03
N LEU A 22 5.36 5.18 6.33
CA LEU A 22 4.92 5.46 7.69
C LEU A 22 4.94 4.19 8.57
N THR A 23 4.64 3.00 8.01
CA THR A 23 4.70 1.74 8.77
C THR A 23 6.10 1.44 9.33
N ARG A 24 7.19 1.95 8.72
CA ARG A 24 8.56 1.84 9.27
C ARG A 24 8.70 2.57 10.61
N TYR A 25 8.12 3.75 10.71
CA TYR A 25 8.19 4.57 11.92
C TYR A 25 7.26 4.06 13.01
N LEU A 26 6.20 3.34 12.63
CA LEU A 26 5.25 2.71 13.54
C LEU A 26 5.68 1.31 14.02
N GLY A 27 6.81 0.80 13.53
CA GLY A 27 7.33 -0.51 13.94
C GLY A 27 6.59 -1.70 13.33
N CYS A 28 5.79 -1.49 12.28
CA CYS A 28 4.99 -2.51 11.59
C CYS A 28 5.29 -2.55 10.09
N TYR A 29 6.56 -2.41 9.69
CA TYR A 29 6.90 -2.48 8.27
C TYR A 29 6.68 -3.89 7.73
N PRO A 30 5.94 -4.06 6.61
CA PRO A 30 5.79 -5.36 5.96
C PRO A 30 7.14 -6.00 5.62
N ASN A 31 7.25 -7.31 5.84
CA ASN A 31 8.45 -8.06 5.49
C ASN A 31 8.41 -8.48 4.01
N LEU A 32 9.43 -8.06 3.26
CA LEU A 32 9.65 -8.40 1.85
C LEU A 32 10.52 -9.65 1.65
N GLU A 33 11.14 -10.17 2.72
CA GLU A 33 12.02 -11.33 2.62
C GLU A 33 11.24 -12.55 2.10
N GLY A 34 11.84 -13.24 1.13
CA GLY A 34 11.23 -14.43 0.55
C GLY A 34 10.03 -14.16 -0.36
N GLN A 35 9.77 -12.92 -0.76
CA GLN A 35 8.76 -12.61 -1.77
C GLN A 35 9.03 -13.38 -3.06
N ARG A 36 8.01 -14.07 -3.59
CA ARG A 36 8.05 -14.81 -4.85
C ARG A 36 6.76 -14.59 -5.63
N GLU A 37 6.83 -14.80 -6.94
CA GLU A 37 5.64 -14.86 -7.78
C GLU A 37 4.74 -16.02 -7.35
N GLY A 38 3.42 -15.82 -7.42
CA GLY A 38 2.42 -16.80 -6.99
C GLY A 38 2.18 -16.89 -5.47
N TRP A 39 2.94 -16.16 -4.65
CA TRP A 39 2.78 -16.19 -3.18
C TRP A 39 1.73 -15.20 -2.70
N PHE A 40 1.05 -15.56 -1.62
CA PHE A 40 0.11 -14.70 -0.90
C PHE A 40 0.88 -13.75 0.02
N PHE A 41 0.23 -12.69 0.46
CA PHE A 41 0.72 -11.88 1.57
C PHE A 41 -0.22 -12.03 2.77
N ASP A 42 0.29 -12.55 3.87
CA ASP A 42 -0.45 -12.63 5.13
C ASP A 42 -0.50 -11.23 5.76
N LEU A 43 -1.70 -10.64 5.82
CA LEU A 43 -1.91 -9.31 6.38
C LEU A 43 -1.83 -9.29 7.91
N GLN A 44 -1.97 -10.42 8.60
CA GLN A 44 -1.80 -10.49 10.06
C GLN A 44 -0.33 -10.66 10.42
N GLY A 45 0.35 -11.56 9.73
CA GLY A 45 1.78 -11.81 9.94
C GLY A 45 2.69 -10.76 9.32
N GLY A 46 2.20 -10.01 8.34
CA GLY A 46 2.98 -9.02 7.58
C GLY A 46 4.09 -9.64 6.75
N VAL A 47 3.87 -10.85 6.21
CA VAL A 47 4.88 -11.67 5.53
C VAL A 47 4.32 -12.31 4.26
N PHE A 48 5.18 -12.61 3.29
CA PHE A 48 4.81 -13.43 2.14
C PHE A 48 4.78 -14.92 2.50
N VAL A 49 3.76 -15.64 2.02
CA VAL A 49 3.58 -17.08 2.29
C VAL A 49 3.22 -17.87 1.03
N PRO A 50 3.68 -19.12 0.89
CA PRO A 50 3.47 -19.93 -0.31
C PRO A 50 2.04 -20.47 -0.47
N HIS A 51 1.26 -20.51 0.62
CA HIS A 51 -0.10 -21.05 0.64
C HIS A 51 -1.05 -20.05 1.28
N CYS A 52 -2.32 -20.10 0.89
CA CYS A 52 -3.36 -19.27 1.46
C CYS A 52 -3.48 -19.53 2.98
N PRO A 53 -3.33 -18.49 3.84
CA PRO A 53 -3.52 -18.63 5.28
C PRO A 53 -4.94 -19.08 5.66
N PRO A 54 -5.12 -19.80 6.78
CA PRO A 54 -6.43 -20.27 7.25
C PRO A 54 -7.25 -19.18 7.97
N HIS A 55 -7.24 -17.96 7.45
CA HIS A 55 -8.06 -16.82 7.88
C HIS A 55 -8.40 -15.97 6.65
N ASN A 56 -9.12 -14.85 6.79
CA ASN A 56 -9.54 -14.01 5.65
C ASN A 56 -8.69 -12.75 5.44
N ALA A 57 -7.62 -12.60 6.22
CA ALA A 57 -6.75 -11.43 6.21
C ALA A 57 -5.47 -11.72 5.43
N TRP A 58 -5.59 -11.80 4.11
CA TRP A 58 -4.48 -12.02 3.20
C TRP A 58 -4.74 -11.37 1.85
N LEU A 59 -3.67 -11.14 1.09
CA LEU A 59 -3.73 -10.70 -0.29
C LEU A 59 -3.57 -11.89 -1.23
N THR A 60 -4.37 -11.91 -2.31
CA THR A 60 -4.17 -12.86 -3.42
C THR A 60 -2.77 -12.70 -4.00
N PRO A 61 -2.23 -13.67 -4.75
CA PRO A 61 -0.92 -13.51 -5.37
C PRO A 61 -0.79 -12.27 -6.27
N THR A 62 -1.85 -11.93 -7.00
CA THR A 62 -1.89 -10.72 -7.84
C THR A 62 -1.80 -9.45 -7.01
N ASP A 63 -2.57 -9.38 -5.92
CA ASP A 63 -2.58 -8.25 -5.00
C ASP A 63 -1.26 -8.13 -4.23
N ALA A 64 -0.73 -9.26 -3.76
CA ALA A 64 0.54 -9.35 -3.06
C ALA A 64 1.71 -8.83 -3.93
N GLN A 65 1.69 -9.09 -5.24
CA GLN A 65 2.66 -8.50 -6.17
C GLN A 65 2.47 -6.99 -6.36
N ALA A 66 1.24 -6.50 -6.43
CA ALA A 66 0.98 -5.06 -6.48
C ALA A 66 1.47 -4.36 -5.20
N PHE A 67 1.21 -4.97 -4.04
CA PHE A 67 1.67 -4.52 -2.74
C PHE A 67 3.21 -4.53 -2.63
N ALA A 68 3.86 -5.60 -3.11
CA ALA A 68 5.32 -5.69 -3.20
C ALA A 68 5.93 -4.58 -4.08
N ARG A 69 5.33 -4.32 -5.25
CA ARG A 69 5.76 -3.23 -6.12
C ARG A 69 5.65 -1.89 -5.41
N LEU A 70 4.53 -1.60 -4.74
CA LEU A 70 4.36 -0.36 -3.97
C LEU A 70 5.46 -0.18 -2.92
N MET A 71 5.84 -1.25 -2.21
CA MET A 71 6.89 -1.18 -1.19
C MET A 71 8.28 -0.81 -1.73
N GLN A 72 8.52 -1.05 -3.03
CA GLN A 72 9.76 -0.68 -3.72
C GLN A 72 9.74 0.77 -4.23
N ILE A 73 8.60 1.45 -4.17
CA ILE A 73 8.47 2.83 -4.64
C ILE A 73 9.07 3.80 -3.61
N THR A 74 9.80 4.77 -4.14
CA THR A 74 10.42 5.88 -3.41
C THR A 74 9.80 7.19 -3.86
N TYR A 75 9.98 8.26 -3.08
CA TYR A 75 9.51 9.58 -3.49
C TYR A 75 10.18 10.04 -4.80
N ASP A 76 11.42 9.63 -5.03
CA ASP A 76 12.20 10.00 -6.22
C ASP A 76 11.74 9.30 -7.50
N ASN A 77 11.09 8.13 -7.38
CA ASN A 77 10.66 7.34 -8.54
C ASN A 77 9.13 7.12 -8.65
N MET A 78 8.32 7.60 -7.68
CA MET A 78 6.87 7.34 -7.65
C MET A 78 6.10 7.84 -8.88
N TRP A 79 6.61 8.87 -9.54
CA TRP A 79 6.04 9.44 -10.77
C TRP A 79 6.17 8.51 -11.98
N ALA A 80 7.09 7.54 -11.93
CA ALA A 80 7.31 6.57 -13.01
C ALA A 80 6.32 5.38 -12.96
N TYR A 81 5.55 5.25 -11.88
CA TYR A 81 4.61 4.14 -11.70
C TYR A 81 3.19 4.58 -12.09
N GLY A 82 2.70 4.09 -13.22
CA GLY A 82 1.36 4.39 -13.74
C GLY A 82 0.26 3.54 -13.12
N PHE A 83 -0.03 3.69 -11.82
CA PHE A 83 -1.23 3.09 -11.24
C PHE A 83 -2.46 3.86 -11.69
N GLU A 84 -3.47 3.15 -12.20
CA GLU A 84 -4.78 3.73 -12.47
C GLU A 84 -5.53 4.04 -11.18
N HIS A 85 -6.53 4.93 -11.25
CA HIS A 85 -7.31 5.32 -10.07
C HIS A 85 -7.89 4.13 -9.31
N SER A 86 -8.49 3.17 -10.01
CA SER A 86 -9.06 1.94 -9.44
C SER A 86 -8.01 1.11 -8.70
N GLN A 87 -6.80 0.98 -9.27
CA GLN A 87 -5.69 0.28 -8.64
C GLN A 87 -5.23 0.98 -7.36
N ARG A 88 -5.12 2.31 -7.39
CA ARG A 88 -4.73 3.08 -6.20
C ARG A 88 -5.74 2.93 -5.07
N VAL A 89 -7.04 3.04 -5.37
CA VAL A 89 -8.12 2.82 -4.39
C VAL A 89 -8.07 1.40 -3.81
N HIS A 90 -7.83 0.40 -4.66
CA HIS A 90 -7.72 -1.00 -4.21
C HIS A 90 -6.53 -1.22 -3.27
N ILE A 91 -5.35 -0.72 -3.66
CA ILE A 91 -4.13 -0.80 -2.82
C ILE A 91 -4.33 -0.04 -1.51
N LEU A 92 -4.94 1.15 -1.55
CA LEU A 92 -5.23 1.94 -0.36
C LEU A 92 -6.07 1.14 0.64
N ARG A 93 -7.14 0.46 0.20
CA ARG A 93 -7.98 -0.37 1.07
C ARG A 93 -7.18 -1.49 1.74
N GLN A 94 -6.33 -2.18 0.99
CA GLN A 94 -5.45 -3.23 1.52
C GLN A 94 -4.48 -2.68 2.57
N MET A 95 -3.91 -1.49 2.33
CA MET A 95 -3.07 -0.83 3.31
C MET A 95 -3.86 -0.50 4.58
N LEU A 96 -5.09 -0.01 4.47
CA LEU A 96 -5.89 0.31 5.65
C LEU A 96 -6.23 -0.92 6.48
N ASP A 97 -6.51 -2.05 5.82
CA ASP A 97 -6.72 -3.31 6.51
C ASP A 97 -5.45 -3.76 7.24
N TYR A 98 -4.28 -3.60 6.61
CA TYR A 98 -2.99 -3.85 7.25
C TYR A 98 -2.77 -2.97 8.48
N TYR A 99 -3.06 -1.67 8.38
CA TYR A 99 -2.96 -0.70 9.48
C TYR A 99 -3.87 -1.07 10.65
N ARG A 100 -5.13 -1.46 10.38
CA ARG A 100 -6.09 -1.89 11.41
C ARG A 100 -5.62 -3.11 12.20
N LEU A 101 -4.90 -4.02 11.53
CA LEU A 101 -4.37 -5.23 12.17
C LEU A 101 -3.14 -4.95 13.05
N HIS A 102 -2.34 -3.94 12.70
CA HIS A 102 -1.04 -3.71 13.34
C HIS A 102 -1.02 -2.57 14.35
N LEU A 103 -2.00 -1.67 14.35
CA LEU A 103 -2.06 -0.53 15.26
C LEU A 103 -3.18 -0.73 16.27
N THR A 104 -2.80 -0.91 17.55
CA THR A 104 -3.76 -0.94 18.67
C THR A 104 -4.45 0.42 18.79
N ASP A 105 -5.78 0.41 18.99
CA ASP A 105 -6.61 1.62 19.06
C ASP A 105 -6.48 2.56 17.85
N PHE A 106 -6.25 2.01 16.65
CA PHE A 106 -6.28 2.79 15.42
C PHE A 106 -7.64 3.50 15.28
N PRO A 107 -7.72 4.83 15.45
CA PRO A 107 -9.01 5.52 15.51
C PRO A 107 -9.69 5.64 14.13
N GLY A 108 -9.22 4.88 13.13
CA GLY A 108 -9.27 5.24 11.73
C GLY A 108 -8.34 6.43 11.48
N ILE A 109 -7.54 6.40 10.42
CA ILE A 109 -6.90 7.63 9.97
C ILE A 109 -8.05 8.55 9.52
N LYS A 110 -8.39 9.58 10.33
CA LYS A 110 -9.35 10.63 9.91
C LYS A 110 -8.89 11.34 8.64
N SER A 111 -7.59 11.30 8.34
CA SER A 111 -7.10 11.78 7.07
C SER A 111 -7.45 10.85 5.89
N ILE A 112 -8.13 9.70 6.07
CA ILE A 112 -8.59 8.88 4.96
C ILE A 112 -9.78 9.55 4.29
N ASP A 113 -10.71 10.09 5.07
CA ASP A 113 -11.83 10.89 4.55
C ASP A 113 -11.29 12.17 3.88
N VAL A 114 -10.24 12.77 4.47
CA VAL A 114 -9.54 13.93 3.89
C VAL A 114 -8.75 13.56 2.63
N LEU A 115 -8.11 12.39 2.58
CA LEU A 115 -7.39 11.91 1.41
C LEU A 115 -8.38 11.52 0.31
N GLU A 116 -9.47 10.84 0.62
CA GLU A 116 -10.56 10.54 -0.32
C GLU A 116 -11.22 11.81 -0.87
N ASP A 117 -11.43 12.86 -0.06
CA ASP A 117 -11.95 14.15 -0.52
C ASP A 117 -10.94 14.96 -1.36
N LEU A 118 -9.63 14.81 -1.11
CA LEU A 118 -8.56 15.41 -1.92
C LEU A 118 -8.39 14.75 -3.29
N PHE A 119 -8.95 13.55 -3.49
CA PHE A 119 -8.86 12.78 -4.73
C PHE A 119 -10.22 12.54 -5.40
N ARG A 120 -11.25 13.33 -5.03
CA ARG A 120 -12.41 13.60 -5.90
C ARG A 120 -12.00 14.45 -7.11
#